data_AF-A0A1N7D7D8-F1
#
_entry.id   AF-A0A1N7D7D8-F1
#
_cell.length_a   1.000
_cell.length_b   1.000
_cell.length_c   1.000
_cell.angle_alpha   90.00
_cell.angle_beta   90.00
_cell.angle_gamma   90.00
#
_symmetry.space_group_name_H-M   'P 1'
#
loop_
_entity.id
_entity.type
_entity.pdbx_description
1 polymer ?
#
loop_
_entity_poly.entity_id
_entity_poly.type
_entity_poly.pdbx_seq_one_letter_code
_entity_poly.pdbx_strand_id
1 'polypeptide(L)'
;DPAAAFLHRLTEKHDLSNTVFLADGYGYLTALSRLGLSGQLDYVDRNLIEKWFHTLKMRVDRFHNSWVGSRASVREWLEQFVHYYNTQRPHQSLNGQTPAEVLN
;
A
#
# COMPACT_ATOMS: atom_id res chain seq x y z
N ASP A 1 -1.13 19.29 0.40
CA ASP A 1 -0.35 18.26 -0.30
C ASP A 1 -0.95 16.89 0.04
N PRO A 2 -1.52 16.16 -0.94
CA PRO A 2 -2.11 14.84 -0.72
C PRO A 2 -1.15 13.79 -0.15
N ALA A 3 0.14 13.85 -0.50
CA ALA A 3 1.15 12.93 -0.01
C ALA A 3 1.39 13.12 1.50
N ALA A 4 1.62 14.36 1.94
CA ALA A 4 1.73 14.68 3.37
C ALA A 4 0.47 14.30 4.15
N ALA A 5 -0.73 14.55 3.61
CA ALA A 5 -1.99 14.17 4.28
C ALA A 5 -2.15 12.65 4.42
N PHE A 6 -1.69 11.88 3.43
CA PHE A 6 -1.67 10.42 3.51
C PHE A 6 -0.67 9.93 4.56
N LEU A 7 0.58 10.42 4.52
CA LEU A 7 1.64 10.04 5.44
C LEU A 7 1.30 10.40 6.90
N HIS A 8 0.66 11.54 7.14
CA HIS A 8 0.20 11.92 8.47
C HIS A 8 -0.82 10.92 9.03
N ARG A 9 -1.82 10.51 8.23
CA ARG A 9 -2.77 9.46 8.65
C ARG A 9 -2.08 8.10 8.86
N LEU A 10 -0.97 7.84 8.18
CA LEU A 10 -0.18 6.64 8.40
C LEU A 10 0.51 6.68 9.77
N THR A 11 1.06 7.84 10.17
CA THR A 11 1.65 8.04 11.51
C THR A 11 0.64 7.91 12.65
N GLU A 12 -0.64 8.17 12.41
CA GLU A 12 -1.71 7.98 13.41
C GLU A 12 -2.04 6.50 13.64
N LYS A 13 -1.71 5.62 12.68
CA LYS A 13 -2.13 4.21 12.69
C LYS A 13 -1.00 3.23 12.98
N HIS A 14 0.24 3.61 12.72
CA HIS A 14 1.39 2.72 12.82
C HIS A 14 2.56 3.43 13.51
N ASP A 15 3.33 2.68 14.30
CA ASP A 15 4.64 3.14 14.76
C ASP A 15 5.63 3.08 13.59
N LEU A 16 6.10 4.26 13.18
CA LEU A 16 7.01 4.43 12.04
C LEU A 16 8.40 4.87 12.48
N SER A 17 8.70 4.86 13.79
CA SER A 17 9.97 5.35 14.35
C SER A 17 11.21 4.68 13.75
N ASN A 18 11.11 3.39 13.43
CA ASN A 18 12.18 2.60 12.82
C ASN A 18 11.94 2.29 11.33
N THR A 19 11.08 3.05 10.65
CA THR A 19 10.73 2.82 9.23
C THR A 19 11.50 3.75 8.31
N VAL A 20 12.09 3.20 7.23
CA VAL A 20 12.64 3.97 6.12
C VAL A 20 11.71 3.82 4.91
N PHE A 21 11.16 4.95 4.44
CA PHE A 21 10.32 4.99 3.25
C PHE A 21 11.18 5.01 1.99
N LEU A 22 10.87 4.11 1.05
CA LEU A 22 11.49 4.07 -0.26
C LEU A 22 10.55 4.72 -1.28
N ALA A 23 11.04 5.72 -2.01
CA ALA A 23 10.26 6.44 -3.01
C ALA A 23 11.04 6.57 -4.33
N ASP A 24 10.34 6.70 -5.44
CA ASP A 24 10.95 6.89 -6.77
C ASP A 24 10.94 8.35 -7.26
N GLY A 25 10.44 9.28 -6.42
CA GLY A 25 10.31 10.68 -6.77
C GLY A 25 10.66 11.63 -5.62
N TYR A 26 11.45 12.66 -5.92
CA TYR A 26 11.87 13.72 -4.98
C TYR A 26 10.70 14.44 -4.30
N GLY A 27 9.53 14.52 -4.95
CA GLY A 27 8.33 15.12 -4.37
C GLY A 27 7.91 14.46 -3.06
N TYR A 28 8.07 13.14 -2.95
CA TYR A 28 7.73 12.38 -1.74
C TYR A 28 8.72 12.63 -0.59
N LEU A 29 10.01 12.84 -0.89
CA LEU A 29 11.01 13.17 0.13
C LEU A 29 10.68 14.49 0.85
N THR A 30 10.13 15.46 0.13
CA THR A 30 9.67 16.72 0.74
C THR A 30 8.56 16.48 1.75
N ALA A 31 7.60 15.60 1.42
CA ALA A 31 6.49 15.27 2.32
C ALA A 31 6.96 14.48 3.56
N LEU A 32 7.90 13.54 3.38
CA LEU A 32 8.51 12.77 4.46
C LEU A 32 9.30 13.68 5.42
N SER A 33 10.13 14.57 4.88
CA SER A 33 10.91 15.53 5.67
C SER A 33 10.03 16.45 6.52
N ARG A 34 8.91 16.95 5.95
CA ARG A 34 7.94 17.78 6.68
C ARG A 34 7.30 17.08 7.88
N LEU A 35 7.24 15.75 7.86
CA LEU A 35 6.67 14.93 8.92
C LEU A 35 7.74 14.26 9.80
N GLY A 36 9.02 14.57 9.59
CA GLY A 36 10.12 13.95 10.33
C GLY A 36 10.32 12.46 10.04
N LEU A 37 9.82 11.97 8.89
CA LEU A 37 9.93 10.56 8.50
C LEU A 37 11.22 10.31 7.70
N SER A 38 11.89 9.20 7.99
CA SER A 38 13.06 8.77 7.23
C SER A 38 12.65 8.25 5.86
N GLY A 39 13.33 8.70 4.80
CA GLY A 39 13.16 8.10 3.49
C GLY A 39 14.27 8.45 2.51
N GLN A 40 14.35 7.65 1.46
CA GLN A 40 15.37 7.77 0.43
C GLN A 40 14.80 7.42 -0.94
N LEU A 41 15.52 7.85 -1.97
CA LEU A 41 15.22 7.41 -3.32
C LEU A 41 15.69 5.98 -3.50
N ASP A 42 14.81 5.11 -3.96
CA ASP A 42 15.16 3.77 -4.37
C ASP A 42 14.55 3.48 -5.75
N TYR A 43 15.44 3.31 -6.71
CA TYR A 43 15.09 3.00 -8.09
C TYR A 43 15.24 1.50 -8.41
N VAL A 44 15.84 0.74 -7.50
CA VAL A 44 16.36 -0.61 -7.73
C VAL A 44 15.43 -1.66 -7.13
N ASP A 45 14.99 -1.52 -5.87
CA ASP A 45 14.14 -2.53 -5.21
C ASP A 45 12.64 -2.16 -5.24
N ARG A 46 12.12 -1.96 -6.45
CA ARG A 46 10.69 -1.73 -6.69
C ARG A 46 9.88 -3.00 -6.89
N ASN A 47 10.54 -4.15 -6.90
CA ASN A 47 9.93 -5.44 -7.26
C ASN A 47 8.74 -5.80 -6.35
N LEU A 48 8.84 -5.55 -5.04
CA LEU A 48 7.77 -5.88 -4.09
C LEU A 48 6.52 -5.02 -4.31
N ILE A 49 6.69 -3.70 -4.42
CA ILE A 49 5.57 -2.78 -4.63
C ILE A 49 4.98 -2.91 -6.04
N GLU A 50 5.79 -3.16 -7.06
CA GLU A 50 5.33 -3.44 -8.42
C GLU A 50 4.50 -4.73 -8.50
N LYS A 51 4.95 -5.81 -7.86
CA LYS A 51 4.17 -7.07 -7.76
C LYS A 51 2.86 -6.87 -7.02
N TRP A 52 2.87 -6.06 -5.96
CA TRP A 52 1.66 -5.69 -5.23
C TRP A 52 0.68 -4.95 -6.15
N PHE A 53 1.14 -3.92 -6.87
CA PHE A 53 0.32 -3.17 -7.83
C PHE A 53 -0.16 -4.03 -9.00
N HIS A 54 0.67 -4.95 -9.48
CA HIS A 54 0.26 -5.91 -10.51
C HIS A 54 -0.91 -6.78 -10.01
N THR A 55 -0.83 -7.28 -8.77
CA THR A 55 -1.92 -8.05 -8.15
C THR A 55 -3.19 -7.21 -8.02
N LEU A 56 -3.08 -5.95 -7.59
CA LEU A 56 -4.20 -5.02 -7.52
C LEU A 56 -4.85 -4.84 -8.90
N LYS A 57 -4.07 -4.49 -9.93
CA LYS A 57 -4.54 -4.28 -11.31
C LYS A 57 -5.26 -5.51 -11.87
N MET A 58 -4.67 -6.69 -11.72
CA MET A 58 -5.29 -7.96 -12.16
C MET A 58 -6.66 -8.20 -11.50
N ARG A 59 -6.81 -7.81 -10.23
CA ARG A 59 -8.10 -7.91 -9.53
C ARG A 59 -9.07 -6.81 -9.99
N VAL A 60 -8.61 -5.58 -10.18
CA VAL A 60 -9.41 -4.49 -10.77
C VAL A 60 -9.97 -4.92 -12.13
N ASP A 61 -9.13 -5.40 -13.05
CA ASP A 61 -9.54 -5.78 -14.39
C ASP A 61 -10.64 -6.85 -14.39
N ARG A 62 -10.61 -7.76 -13.41
CA ARG A 62 -11.63 -8.81 -13.25
C ARG A 62 -12.95 -8.31 -12.69
N PHE A 63 -12.93 -7.33 -11.78
CA PHE A 63 -14.10 -6.93 -10.99
C PHE A 63 -14.67 -5.55 -11.35
N HIS A 64 -13.98 -4.73 -12.14
CA HIS A 64 -14.40 -3.35 -12.40
C HIS A 64 -15.81 -3.21 -12.99
N ASN A 65 -16.25 -4.21 -13.77
CA ASN A 65 -17.60 -4.25 -14.35
C ASN A 65 -18.72 -4.25 -13.29
N SER A 66 -18.46 -4.70 -12.06
CA SER A 66 -19.46 -4.71 -10.98
C SER A 66 -19.62 -3.37 -10.26
N TRP A 67 -18.78 -2.37 -10.55
CA TRP A 67 -18.79 -1.10 -9.82
C TRP A 67 -19.76 -0.07 -10.40
N VAL A 68 -20.28 -0.31 -11.61
CA VAL A 68 -21.24 0.57 -12.30
C VAL A 68 -20.77 2.03 -12.36
N GLY A 69 -19.44 2.25 -12.42
CA GLY A 69 -18.82 3.57 -12.42
C GLY A 69 -18.95 4.39 -11.12
N SER A 70 -19.43 3.80 -10.02
CA SER A 70 -19.70 4.53 -8.78
C SER A 70 -18.46 4.61 -7.87
N ARG A 71 -18.18 5.80 -7.32
CA ARG A 71 -17.09 6.00 -6.33
C ARG A 71 -17.31 5.18 -5.06
N ALA A 72 -18.55 5.00 -4.63
CA ALA A 72 -18.89 4.21 -3.46
C ALA A 72 -18.54 2.73 -3.65
N SER A 73 -18.87 2.16 -4.81
CA SER A 73 -18.55 0.77 -5.15
C SER A 73 -17.04 0.54 -5.29
N VAL A 74 -16.30 1.51 -5.84
CA VAL A 74 -14.83 1.47 -5.87
C VAL A 74 -14.26 1.43 -4.44
N ARG A 75 -14.79 2.27 -3.54
CA ARG A 75 -14.34 2.31 -2.15
C ARG A 75 -14.63 0.98 -1.43
N GLU A 76 -15.84 0.47 -1.54
CA GLU A 76 -16.23 -0.81 -0.96
C GLU A 76 -15.33 -1.94 -1.48
N TRP A 77 -15.09 -1.97 -2.79
CA TRP A 77 -14.20 -2.97 -3.38
C TRP A 77 -12.76 -2.85 -2.87
N LEU A 78 -12.22 -1.64 -2.71
CA LEU A 78 -10.88 -1.43 -2.14
C LEU A 78 -10.80 -1.93 -0.70
N GLU A 79 -11.83 -1.69 0.11
CA GLU A 79 -11.92 -2.21 1.48
C GLU A 79 -11.92 -3.75 1.50
N GLN A 80 -12.68 -4.39 0.61
CA GLN A 80 -12.68 -5.85 0.45
C GLN A 80 -11.33 -6.39 -0.05
N PHE A 81 -10.69 -5.71 -1.00
CA PHE A 81 -9.39 -6.09 -1.51
C PHE A 81 -8.32 -6.04 -0.41
N VAL A 82 -8.30 -4.98 0.41
CA VAL A 82 -7.36 -4.85 1.53
C VAL A 82 -7.57 -5.96 2.54
N HIS A 83 -8.82 -6.29 2.90
CA HIS A 83 -9.11 -7.42 3.77
C HIS A 83 -8.60 -8.73 3.18
N TYR A 84 -9.03 -9.08 1.96
CA TYR A 84 -8.59 -10.28 1.25
C TYR A 84 -7.06 -10.41 1.19
N TYR A 85 -6.36 -9.35 0.80
CA TYR A 85 -4.90 -9.37 0.61
C TYR A 85 -4.16 -9.64 1.94
N ASN A 86 -4.62 -9.02 3.02
CA ASN A 86 -3.96 -9.05 4.31
C ASN A 86 -4.33 -10.26 5.18
N THR A 87 -5.53 -10.84 5.03
CA THR A 87 -6.04 -11.86 5.97
C THR A 87 -6.44 -13.18 5.32
N GLN A 88 -6.56 -13.25 3.98
CA GLN A 88 -7.06 -14.46 3.30
C GLN A 88 -6.12 -14.98 2.21
N ARG A 89 -5.29 -14.11 1.62
CA ARG A 89 -4.38 -14.48 0.54
C ARG A 89 -3.07 -15.04 1.13
N PRO A 90 -2.77 -16.33 0.96
CA PRO A 90 -1.45 -16.85 1.30
C PRO A 90 -0.38 -16.30 0.33
N HIS A 91 0.83 -16.04 0.83
CA HIS A 91 1.94 -15.56 0.02
C HIS A 91 3.10 -16.54 0.06
N GLN A 92 3.64 -16.90 -1.10
CA GLN A 92 4.80 -17.78 -1.20
C GLN A 92 6.04 -17.20 -0.48
N SER A 93 6.24 -15.89 -0.54
CA SER A 93 7.32 -15.19 0.17
C SER A 93 7.16 -15.22 1.69
N LEU A 94 5.98 -15.61 2.19
CA LEU A 94 5.64 -15.72 3.61
C LEU A 94 5.35 -17.18 3.99
N ASN A 95 5.95 -18.15 3.29
CA ASN A 95 5.74 -19.58 3.55
C ASN A 95 4.27 -20.03 3.54
N GLY A 96 3.44 -19.38 2.72
CA GLY A 96 2.00 -19.67 2.64
C GLY A 96 1.16 -18.96 3.71
N GLN A 97 1.76 -18.13 4.56
CA GLN A 97 1.02 -17.30 5.52
C GLN A 97 0.50 -16.01 4.86
N THR A 98 -0.46 -15.38 5.53
CA THR A 98 -1.02 -14.07 5.20
C THR A 98 -0.23 -12.96 5.89
N PRO A 99 -0.23 -11.71 5.37
CA PRO A 99 0.49 -10.60 6.00
C PRO A 99 0.08 -10.36 7.45
N ALA A 100 -1.20 -10.52 7.78
CA ALA A 100 -1.69 -10.36 9.14
C ALA A 100 -1.14 -11.43 10.10
N GLU A 101 -0.90 -12.66 9.64
CA GLU A 101 -0.33 -13.73 10.48
C GLU A 101 1.15 -13.51 10.81
N VAL A 102 1.89 -12.75 9.99
CA VAL A 102 3.33 -12.50 10.20
C VAL A 102 3.62 -11.19 10.93
N LEU A 103 2.66 -10.26 10.93
CA LEU A 103 2.78 -8.94 11.55
C LEU A 103 2.14 -8.85 12.95
N ASN A 104 1.41 -9.88 13.38
CA ASN A 104 0.77 -9.98 14.70
C ASN A 104 1.70 -10.58 15.75
#